data_AF-A0A1H8J5B2-F1
#
_entry.id   AF-A0A1H8J5B2-F1
#
_cell.length_a   1.000
_cell.length_b   1.000
_cell.length_c   1.000
_cell.angle_alpha   90.00
_cell.angle_beta   90.00
_cell.angle_gamma   90.00
#
_symmetry.space_group_name_H-M   'P 1'
#
loop_
_entity.id
_entity.type
_entity.pdbx_description
1 polymer ?
#
loop_
_entity_poly.entity_id
_entity_poly.type
_entity_poly.pdbx_seq_one_letter_code
_entity_poly.pdbx_strand_id
1 'polypeptide(L)'
;MTINVSISALAWVFGGFETFKYVLIIFGFFISLLIKEVNAKNEYLFYYNNGISKMQLFVYGFLMNFVFSMLLILFINVVLKLV
;
A
#
# COMPACT_ATOMS: atom_id res chain seq x y z
N MET A 1 4.81 -1.66 1.35
CA MET A 1 4.54 -1.76 -0.11
C MET A 1 4.46 -3.19 -0.60
N THR A 2 5.45 -4.06 -0.36
CA THR A 2 5.48 -5.42 -0.93
C THR A 2 4.20 -6.21 -0.68
N ILE A 3 3.73 -6.26 0.58
CA ILE A 3 2.48 -6.94 0.95
C ILE A 3 1.28 -6.39 0.16
N ASN A 4 1.15 -5.05 0.09
CA ASN A 4 0.08 -4.41 -0.69
C ASN A 4 0.12 -4.83 -2.16
N VAL A 5 1.30 -4.76 -2.79
CA VAL A 5 1.47 -5.16 -4.20
C VAL A 5 1.15 -6.63 -4.40
N SER A 6 1.60 -7.53 -3.52
CA SER A 6 1.31 -8.97 -3.59
C SER A 6 -0.19 -9.26 -3.52
N ILE A 7 -0.91 -8.66 -2.56
CA ILE A 7 -2.37 -8.84 -2.42
C ILE A 7 -3.09 -8.24 -3.63
N SER A 8 -2.66 -7.07 -4.09
CA SER A 8 -3.26 -6.42 -5.25
C SER A 8 -3.06 -7.25 -6.52
N ALA A 9 -1.88 -7.84 -6.71
CA ALA A 9 -1.61 -8.72 -7.84
C ALA A 9 -2.54 -9.95 -7.83
N LEU A 10 -2.79 -10.57 -6.67
CA LEU A 10 -3.80 -11.62 -6.55
C LEU A 10 -5.20 -11.12 -6.92
N ALA A 11 -5.58 -9.93 -6.44
CA ALA A 11 -6.86 -9.32 -6.78
C ALA A 11 -6.99 -9.03 -8.28
N TRP A 12 -5.90 -8.72 -8.98
CA TRP A 12 -5.89 -8.63 -10.43
C TRP A 12 -6.19 -9.98 -11.07
N VAL A 13 -5.47 -11.03 -10.69
CA VAL A 13 -5.62 -12.37 -11.28
C VAL A 13 -7.07 -12.88 -11.21
N PHE A 14 -7.76 -12.64 -10.09
CA PHE A 14 -9.13 -13.14 -9.88
C PHE A 14 -10.23 -12.14 -10.22
N GLY A 15 -9.98 -10.84 -10.10
CA GLY A 15 -11.00 -9.79 -10.20
C GLY A 15 -10.74 -8.74 -11.29
N GLY A 16 -9.68 -8.89 -12.08
CA GLY A 16 -9.32 -7.97 -13.15
C GLY A 16 -8.71 -6.64 -12.67
N PHE A 17 -8.42 -5.78 -13.64
CA PHE A 17 -7.67 -4.54 -13.40
C PHE A 17 -8.43 -3.51 -12.56
N GLU A 18 -9.76 -3.46 -12.64
CA GLU A 18 -10.56 -2.58 -11.77
C GLU A 18 -10.41 -2.98 -10.29
N THR A 19 -10.53 -4.26 -9.98
CA THR A 19 -10.37 -4.78 -8.61
C THR A 19 -8.95 -4.55 -8.11
N PHE A 20 -7.94 -4.74 -8.97
CA PHE A 20 -6.55 -4.40 -8.67
C PHE A 20 -6.39 -2.96 -8.18
N LYS A 21 -6.97 -1.96 -8.88
CA LYS A 21 -6.85 -0.55 -8.51
C LYS A 21 -7.43 -0.27 -7.12
N TYR A 22 -8.63 -0.77 -6.84
CA TYR A 22 -9.27 -0.58 -5.54
C TYR A 22 -8.49 -1.24 -4.40
N VAL A 23 -7.97 -2.45 -4.63
CA VAL A 23 -7.17 -3.16 -3.64
C VAL A 23 -5.84 -2.46 -3.41
N LEU A 24 -5.15 -2.01 -4.45
CA LEU A 24 -3.87 -1.33 -4.35
C LEU A 24 -3.96 0.00 -3.58
N ILE A 25 -4.97 0.81 -3.87
CA ILE A 25 -5.10 2.14 -3.25
C ILE A 25 -5.53 2.02 -1.80
N ILE A 26 -6.48 1.13 -1.48
CA ILE A 26 -7.16 1.09 -0.19
C ILE A 26 -6.87 -0.22 0.56
N PHE A 27 -7.44 -1.33 0.12
CA PHE A 27 -7.52 -2.55 0.94
C PHE A 27 -6.15 -3.15 1.27
N GLY A 28 -5.26 -3.27 0.29
CA GLY A 28 -3.94 -3.84 0.49
C GLY A 28 -3.05 -2.96 1.36
N PHE A 29 -3.29 -1.64 1.41
CA PHE A 29 -2.64 -0.76 2.39
C PHE A 29 -3.10 -1.07 3.82
N PHE A 30 -4.41 -1.17 4.06
CA PHE A 30 -4.92 -1.50 5.39
C PHE A 30 -4.50 -2.90 5.84
N ILE A 31 -4.50 -3.90 4.96
CA ILE A 31 -3.97 -5.23 5.29
C ILE A 31 -2.48 -5.17 5.61
N SER A 32 -1.70 -4.38 4.86
CA SER A 32 -0.28 -4.17 5.18
C SER A 32 -0.08 -3.53 6.56
N LEU A 33 -0.93 -2.58 6.94
CA LEU A 33 -0.92 -1.99 8.29
C LEU A 33 -1.25 -3.05 9.34
N LEU A 34 -2.31 -3.84 9.17
CA LEU A 34 -2.70 -4.88 10.12
C LEU A 34 -1.57 -5.90 10.34
N ILE A 35 -0.91 -6.35 9.28
CA ILE A 35 0.22 -7.27 9.39
C ILE A 35 1.39 -6.58 10.13
N LYS A 36 1.64 -5.30 9.85
CA LYS A 36 2.67 -4.52 10.56
C LYS A 36 2.36 -4.37 12.06
N GLU A 37 1.09 -4.17 12.42
CA GLU A 37 0.64 -4.09 13.82
C GLU A 37 0.93 -5.36 14.62
N VAL A 38 0.83 -6.52 13.97
CA VAL A 38 1.12 -7.81 14.62
C VAL A 38 2.63 -8.02 14.75
N ASN A 39 3.41 -7.69 13.71
CA ASN A 39 4.80 -8.08 13.60
C ASN A 39 5.82 -7.07 14.15
N ALA A 40 5.48 -5.77 14.20
CA ALA A 40 6.47 -4.69 14.39
C ALA A 40 6.15 -3.74 15.55
N LYS A 41 5.59 -4.26 16.66
CA LYS A 41 5.19 -3.44 17.82
C LYS A 41 6.34 -2.61 18.40
N ASN A 42 7.56 -3.16 18.41
CA ASN A 42 8.75 -2.50 18.97
C ASN A 42 9.23 -1.32 18.11
N GLU A 43 8.94 -1.29 16.81
CA GLU A 43 9.33 -0.15 15.95
C GLU A 43 8.61 1.14 16.36
N TYR A 44 7.36 1.04 16.83
CA TYR A 44 6.61 2.23 17.26
C TYR A 44 7.25 2.92 18.46
N LEU A 45 7.92 2.18 19.35
CA LEU A 45 8.66 2.78 20.48
C LEU A 45 9.83 3.62 19.97
N PHE A 46 10.55 3.15 18.95
CA PHE A 46 11.63 3.92 18.34
C PHE A 46 11.13 5.24 17.74
N TYR A 47 10.06 5.21 16.95
CA TYR A 47 9.50 6.42 16.34
C TYR A 47 8.92 7.39 17.39
N TYR A 48 8.25 6.85 18.41
CA TYR A 48 7.70 7.66 19.49
C TYR A 48 8.79 8.37 20.29
N ASN A 49 9.90 7.68 20.59
CA ASN A 49 11.06 8.28 21.26
C ASN A 49 11.72 9.39 20.44
N ASN A 50 11.53 9.38 19.12
CA ASN A 50 11.96 10.45 18.21
C ASN A 50 10.88 11.51 17.95
N GLY A 51 9.79 11.53 18.73
CA GLY A 51 8.71 12.51 18.64
C GLY A 51 7.73 12.27 17.49
N ILE A 52 7.81 11.14 16.80
CA ILE A 52 6.91 10.78 15.70
C ILE A 52 5.78 9.90 16.26
N SER A 53 4.55 10.40 16.15
CA SER A 53 3.37 9.65 16.56
C SER A 53 3.01 8.56 15.55
N LYS A 54 2.35 7.52 16.04
CA LYS A 54 1.81 6.44 15.22
C LYS A 54 0.87 6.93 14.10
N MET A 55 0.04 7.92 14.41
CA MET A 55 -0.90 8.50 13.43
C MET A 55 -0.15 9.20 12.28
N GLN A 56 0.95 9.90 12.57
CA GLN A 56 1.79 10.51 11.54
C GLN A 56 2.38 9.44 10.60
N LEU A 57 2.83 8.30 11.13
CA LEU A 57 3.33 7.18 10.31
C LEU A 57 2.24 6.60 9.41
N PHE A 58 1.00 6.47 9.92
CA PHE A 58 -0.13 5.97 9.13
C PHE A 58 -0.49 6.93 8.00
N VAL A 59 -0.62 8.22 8.30
CA VAL A 59 -0.94 9.24 7.30
C VAL A 59 0.15 9.33 6.25
N TYR A 60 1.42 9.40 6.67
CA TYR A 60 2.55 9.45 5.75
C TYR A 60 2.61 8.18 4.88
N GLY A 61 2.45 7.00 5.50
CA GLY A 61 2.40 5.73 4.79
C GLY A 61 1.27 5.66 3.76
N PHE A 62 0.09 6.18 4.10
CA PHE A 62 -1.04 6.23 3.18
C PHE A 62 -0.77 7.18 2.01
N LEU A 63 -0.23 8.37 2.27
CA LEU A 63 0.13 9.33 1.22
C LEU A 63 1.16 8.74 0.25
N MET A 64 2.21 8.11 0.76
CA MET A 64 3.21 7.43 -0.07
C MET A 64 2.59 6.27 -0.86
N ASN A 65 1.65 5.53 -0.25
CA ASN A 65 0.92 4.47 -0.95
C ASN A 65 0.07 5.02 -2.09
N PHE A 66 -0.65 6.10 -1.84
CA PHE A 66 -1.50 6.74 -2.83
C PHE A 66 -0.70 7.24 -4.03
N VAL A 67 0.40 7.97 -3.80
CA VAL A 67 1.29 8.46 -4.86
C VAL A 67 1.87 7.29 -5.66
N PHE A 68 2.42 6.29 -4.97
CA PHE A 68 2.96 5.09 -5.63
C PHE A 68 1.89 4.37 -6.47
N SER A 69 0.68 4.21 -5.93
CA SER A 69 -0.42 3.53 -6.62
C SER A 69 -0.83 4.27 -7.89
N MET A 70 -0.94 5.59 -7.83
CA MET A 70 -1.25 6.43 -9.00
C MET A 70 -0.19 6.28 -10.10
N LEU A 71 1.10 6.32 -9.72
CA LEU A 71 2.20 6.15 -10.68
C LEU A 71 2.21 4.74 -11.29
N LEU A 72 1.99 3.70 -10.49
CA LEU A 72 1.97 2.33 -10.97
C LEU A 72 0.79 2.07 -11.93
N ILE A 73 -0.40 2.57 -11.58
CA ILE A 73 -1.60 2.46 -12.43
C ILE A 73 -1.38 3.21 -13.75
N LEU A 74 -0.82 4.42 -13.70
CA LEU A 74 -0.48 5.19 -14.90
C LEU A 74 0.49 4.41 -15.78
N PHE A 75 1.57 3.90 -15.19
CA PHE A 75 2.58 3.10 -15.90
C PHE A 75 1.96 1.88 -16.58
N ILE A 76 1.15 1.09 -15.85
CA ILE A 76 0.47 -0.09 -16.40
C ILE A 76 -0.44 0.29 -17.57
N ASN A 77 -1.24 1.36 -17.44
CA ASN A 77 -2.11 1.82 -18.52
C ASN A 77 -1.33 2.25 -19.77
N VAL A 78 -0.19 2.94 -19.58
CA VAL A 78 0.69 3.32 -20.69
C VAL A 78 1.24 2.08 -21.38
N VAL A 79 1.72 1.10 -20.63
CA VAL A 79 2.23 -0.17 -21.19
C VAL A 79 1.13 -0.93 -21.93
N LEU A 80 -0.05 -1.07 -21.35
CA LEU A 80 -1.18 -1.78 -21.97
C LEU A 80 -1.71 -1.09 -23.25
N LYS A 81 -1.51 0.22 -23.38
CA LYS A 81 -1.89 0.95 -24.61
C LYS A 81 -0.83 0.81 -25.72
N LEU A 82 0.41 0.52 -25.35
CA LEU A 82 1.53 0.39 -26.28
C LEU A 82 1.67 -1.04 -26.83
N VAL A 83 1.06 -2.02 -26.17
CA VAL A 83 1.00 -3.44 -26.56
C VAL A 83 -0.29 -3.70 -27.34
#